data_AF-A0A561VLP4-F1
#
_entry.id   AF-A0A561VLP4-F1
#
_cell.length_a   1.000
_cell.length_b   1.000
_cell.length_c   1.000
_cell.angle_alpha   90.00
_cell.angle_beta   90.00
_cell.angle_gamma   90.00
#
_symmetry.space_group_name_H-M   'P 1'
#
loop_
_entity.id
_entity.type
_entity.pdbx_description
1 polymer ?
#
loop_
_entity_poly.entity_id
_entity_poly.type
_entity_poly.pdbx_seq_one_letter_code
_entity_poly.pdbx_strand_id
1 'polypeptide(L)'
;MVDQIAAAVLACAVLGLLVWRGFFTPPGSFGSWAMFSHISAYRARLRDSTDDAPISPWDYELRHDHFNSAAGLGSLVTYLEQERGRHVVGEGVVLLPFRYVKVAVRNGEVVRA
;
A
#
# COMPACT_ATOMS: atom_id res chain seq x y z
N MET A 1 -19.09 27.76 15.90
CA MET A 1 -20.16 26.82 15.49
C MET A 1 -20.19 26.62 13.98
N VAL A 2 -20.21 27.68 13.17
CA VAL A 2 -20.13 27.60 11.70
C VAL A 2 -18.85 26.86 11.23
N ASP A 3 -17.71 27.11 11.85
CA ASP A 3 -16.44 26.45 11.49
C ASP A 3 -16.41 24.95 11.76
N GLN A 4 -17.13 24.49 12.78
CA GLN A 4 -17.23 23.05 13.11
C GLN A 4 -18.12 22.32 12.10
N ILE A 5 -19.19 22.96 11.64
CA ILE A 5 -20.07 22.41 10.59
C ILE A 5 -19.30 22.36 9.26
N ALA A 6 -18.58 23.43 8.91
CA ALA A 6 -17.74 23.46 7.72
C ALA A 6 -16.65 22.38 7.75
N ALA A 7 -15.98 22.20 8.89
CA ALA A 7 -14.99 21.15 9.08
C ALA A 7 -15.60 19.74 8.94
N ALA A 8 -16.79 19.50 9.51
CA ALA A 8 -17.49 18.22 9.40
C ALA A 8 -17.89 17.91 7.94
N VAL A 9 -18.44 18.90 7.22
CA VAL A 9 -18.80 18.75 5.80
C VAL A 9 -17.56 18.45 4.95
N LEU A 10 -16.45 19.15 5.19
CA LEU A 10 -15.19 18.88 4.49
C LEU A 10 -14.65 17.48 4.80
N ALA A 11 -14.68 17.05 6.06
CA ALA A 11 -14.26 15.72 6.45
C ALA A 11 -15.11 14.63 5.76
N CYS A 12 -16.44 14.78 5.75
CA CYS A 12 -17.34 13.87 5.06
C CYS A 12 -17.09 13.86 3.54
N ALA A 13 -16.88 15.01 2.92
CA ALA A 13 -16.58 15.11 1.50
C ALA A 13 -15.25 14.44 1.14
N VAL A 14 -14.21 14.62 1.97
CA VAL A 14 -12.92 13.95 1.80
C VAL A 14 -13.06 12.44 1.96
N LEU A 15 -13.78 11.98 2.98
CA LEU A 15 -14.05 10.55 3.17
C LEU A 15 -14.80 9.96 1.98
N GLY A 16 -15.86 10.63 1.51
CA GLY A 16 -16.61 10.21 0.32
C GLY A 16 -15.73 10.12 -0.92
N LEU A 17 -14.85 11.11 -1.13
CA LEU A 17 -13.88 11.11 -2.23
C LEU A 17 -12.88 9.96 -2.13
N LEU A 18 -12.38 9.66 -0.93
CA LEU A 18 -11.44 8.56 -0.69
C LEU A 18 -12.08 7.21 -0.94
N VAL A 19 -13.32 7.00 -0.45
CA VAL A 19 -14.09 5.78 -0.70
C VAL A 19 -14.35 5.60 -2.19
N TRP A 20 -14.82 6.66 -2.87
CA TRP A 20 -15.01 6.66 -4.32
C TRP A 20 -13.71 6.28 -5.05
N ARG A 21 -12.59 6.96 -4.74
CA ARG A 21 -11.28 6.65 -5.32
C ARG A 21 -10.85 5.20 -5.04
N GLY A 22 -11.16 4.66 -3.87
CA GLY A 22 -10.91 3.26 -3.52
C GLY A 22 -11.60 2.28 -4.47
N PHE A 23 -12.89 2.48 -4.74
CA PHE A 23 -13.66 1.64 -5.67
C PHE A 23 -13.10 1.62 -7.11
N PHE A 24 -12.47 2.71 -7.55
CA PHE A 24 -11.85 2.79 -8.89
C PHE A 24 -10.36 2.49 -8.89
N THR A 25 -9.79 2.08 -7.75
CA THR A 25 -8.39 1.71 -7.69
C THR A 25 -8.19 0.33 -8.32
N PRO A 26 -7.16 0.12 -9.17
CA PRO A 26 -6.92 -1.19 -9.75
C PRO A 26 -6.76 -2.31 -8.69
N PRO A 27 -7.28 -3.52 -8.94
CA PRO A 27 -7.09 -4.66 -8.04
C PRO A 27 -5.61 -4.91 -7.70
N GLY A 28 -5.37 -5.39 -6.48
CA GLY A 28 -4.03 -5.62 -5.93
C GLY A 28 -3.32 -4.35 -5.46
N SER A 29 -3.98 -3.20 -5.55
CA SER A 29 -3.46 -1.94 -5.00
C SER A 29 -3.76 -1.81 -3.53
N PHE A 30 -2.75 -1.43 -2.76
CA PHE A 30 -2.88 -1.07 -1.35
C PHE A 30 -1.82 -0.02 -1.00
N GLY A 31 -1.92 0.52 0.19
CA GLY A 31 -0.92 1.45 0.70
C GLY A 31 -0.75 1.33 2.19
N SER A 32 0.41 1.75 2.65
CA SER A 32 0.69 1.95 4.05
C SER A 32 0.26 3.34 4.50
N TRP A 33 0.06 3.52 5.80
CA TRP A 33 -0.09 4.83 6.41
C TRP A 33 1.23 5.27 7.05
N ALA A 34 1.48 6.57 7.10
CA ALA A 34 2.59 7.09 7.90
C ALA A 34 2.20 6.97 9.39
N MET A 35 2.99 6.22 10.16
CA MET A 35 2.88 6.24 11.62
C MET A 35 3.77 7.34 12.20
N PHE A 36 3.46 7.85 13.38
CA PHE A 36 4.24 8.92 14.03
C PHE A 36 5.75 8.60 14.16
N SER A 37 6.11 7.32 14.25
CA SER A 37 7.50 6.84 14.31
C SER A 37 8.20 6.73 12.94
N HIS A 38 7.45 6.75 11.83
CA HIS A 38 7.95 6.62 10.47
C HIS A 38 7.24 7.59 9.52
N ILE A 39 7.91 8.69 9.17
CA ILE A 39 7.42 9.70 8.20
C ILE A 39 7.56 9.19 6.75
N SER A 40 7.39 7.89 6.55
CA SER A 40 7.41 7.26 5.23
C SER A 40 6.17 6.43 5.07
N ALA A 41 5.60 6.44 3.87
CA ALA A 41 4.51 5.56 3.49
C ALA A 41 4.82 4.97 2.12
N TYR A 42 4.11 3.93 1.70
CA TYR A 42 4.18 3.43 0.34
C TYR A 42 2.79 3.16 -0.20
N ARG A 43 2.68 3.18 -1.52
CA ARG A 43 1.56 2.60 -2.26
C ARG A 43 2.15 1.56 -3.20
N ALA A 44 1.58 0.37 -3.22
CA ALA A 44 2.00 -0.70 -4.10
C ALA A 44 0.79 -1.30 -4.81
N ARG A 45 1.02 -1.83 -6.00
CA ARG A 45 0.11 -2.70 -6.72
C ARG A 45 0.83 -4.00 -6.99
N LEU A 46 0.34 -5.07 -6.40
CA LEU A 46 0.95 -6.40 -6.47
C LEU A 46 0.06 -7.37 -7.24
N ARG A 47 0.72 -8.30 -7.92
CA ARG A 47 0.10 -9.41 -8.63
C ARG A 47 1.00 -10.64 -8.56
N ASP A 48 0.42 -11.82 -8.64
CA ASP A 48 1.16 -13.06 -8.76
C ASP A 48 1.73 -13.16 -10.19
N SER A 49 3.00 -13.51 -10.33
CA SER A 49 3.67 -13.62 -11.63
C SER A 49 3.24 -14.86 -12.41
N THR A 50 2.61 -15.83 -11.76
CA THR A 50 2.23 -17.12 -12.33
C THR A 50 0.91 -17.04 -13.10
N ASP A 51 -0.10 -16.40 -12.51
CA ASP A 51 -1.47 -16.35 -13.02
C ASP A 51 -2.00 -14.91 -13.22
N ASP A 52 -1.16 -13.90 -13.00
CA ASP A 52 -1.50 -12.47 -13.05
C ASP A 52 -2.63 -12.05 -12.08
N ALA A 53 -2.93 -12.89 -11.08
CA ALA A 53 -3.98 -12.59 -10.11
C ALA A 53 -3.56 -11.42 -9.21
N PRO A 54 -4.46 -10.45 -8.94
CA PRO A 54 -4.16 -9.36 -8.03
C PRO A 54 -3.95 -9.89 -6.60
N ILE A 55 -2.91 -9.40 -5.93
CA ILE A 55 -2.62 -9.78 -4.54
C ILE A 55 -3.15 -8.70 -3.61
N SER A 56 -4.12 -9.08 -2.77
CA SER A 56 -4.59 -8.26 -1.66
C SER A 56 -3.98 -8.77 -0.36
N PRO A 57 -3.18 -7.97 0.36
CA PRO A 57 -2.59 -8.37 1.64
C PRO A 57 -3.64 -8.74 2.70
N TRP A 58 -4.86 -8.20 2.57
CA TRP A 58 -5.98 -8.41 3.47
C TRP A 58 -6.60 -9.82 3.36
N ASP A 59 -6.25 -10.57 2.32
CA ASP A 59 -6.69 -11.96 2.14
C ASP A 59 -5.84 -12.93 2.98
N TYR A 60 -4.81 -12.42 3.67
CA TYR A 60 -3.86 -13.22 4.43
C TYR A 60 -3.87 -12.82 5.92
N GLU A 61 -3.65 -13.82 6.78
CA GLU A 61 -3.40 -13.60 8.19
C GLU A 61 -1.95 -13.16 8.40
N LEU A 62 -1.74 -11.85 8.51
CA LEU A 62 -0.43 -11.23 8.70
C LEU A 62 -0.05 -11.23 10.19
N ARG A 63 1.10 -11.81 10.52
CA ARG A 63 1.62 -11.88 11.90
C ARG A 63 2.29 -10.59 12.37
N HIS A 64 2.69 -9.74 11.43
CA HIS A 64 3.41 -8.51 11.68
C HIS A 64 2.79 -7.36 10.90
N ASP A 65 3.00 -6.14 11.39
CA ASP A 65 2.63 -4.95 10.65
C ASP A 65 3.64 -4.67 9.54
N HIS A 66 3.21 -4.92 8.29
CA HIS A 66 4.00 -4.65 7.08
C HIS A 66 3.69 -3.27 6.46
N PHE A 67 2.82 -2.46 7.09
CA PHE A 67 2.29 -1.22 6.55
C PHE A 67 2.87 0.01 7.25
N ASN A 68 4.20 0.04 7.42
CA ASN A 68 4.88 1.14 8.11
C ASN A 68 6.00 1.81 7.30
N SER A 69 6.58 1.13 6.30
CA SER A 69 7.78 1.59 5.60
C SER A 69 8.04 0.79 4.32
N ALA A 70 8.96 1.25 3.49
CA ALA A 70 9.42 0.49 2.32
C ALA A 70 10.03 -0.88 2.71
N ALA A 71 10.69 -0.96 3.86
CA ALA A 71 11.17 -2.24 4.40
C ALA A 71 9.99 -3.16 4.78
N GLY A 72 8.89 -2.59 5.28
CA GLY A 72 7.64 -3.31 5.50
C GLY A 72 7.08 -3.95 4.23
N LEU A 73 7.09 -3.23 3.10
CA LEU A 73 6.72 -3.79 1.79
C LEU A 73 7.63 -4.97 1.40
N GLY A 74 8.94 -4.85 1.58
CA GLY A 74 9.88 -5.96 1.33
C GLY A 74 9.58 -7.17 2.20
N SER A 75 9.36 -6.96 3.50
CA SER A 75 8.98 -8.03 4.43
C SER A 75 7.66 -8.71 4.06
N LEU A 76 6.67 -7.96 3.56
CA LEU A 76 5.41 -8.53 3.06
C LEU A 76 5.64 -9.42 1.83
N VAL A 77 6.45 -8.95 0.87
CA VAL A 77 6.80 -9.72 -0.33
C VAL A 77 7.49 -11.02 0.08
N THR A 78 8.47 -10.94 0.98
CA THR A 78 9.16 -12.12 1.53
C THR A 78 8.19 -13.08 2.21
N TYR A 79 7.26 -12.58 3.03
CA TYR A 79 6.22 -13.40 3.67
C TYR A 79 5.34 -14.13 2.64
N LEU A 80 4.87 -13.42 1.62
CA LEU A 80 4.02 -14.00 0.57
C LEU A 80 4.74 -15.08 -0.23
N GLU A 81 6.03 -14.88 -0.53
CA GLU A 81 6.84 -15.87 -1.22
C GLU A 81 7.16 -17.08 -0.34
N GLN A 82 7.65 -16.85 0.88
CA GLN A 82 8.16 -17.92 1.74
C GLN A 82 7.05 -18.72 2.43
N GLU A 83 6.01 -18.04 2.95
CA GLU A 83 4.97 -18.70 3.74
C GLU A 83 3.74 -19.07 2.90
N ARG A 84 3.49 -18.36 1.80
CA ARG A 84 2.31 -18.58 0.94
C ARG A 84 2.65 -19.13 -0.45
N GLY A 85 3.93 -19.22 -0.80
CA GLY A 85 4.37 -19.75 -2.10
C GLY A 85 3.94 -18.88 -3.28
N ARG A 86 3.66 -17.59 -3.06
CA ARG A 86 3.17 -16.65 -4.08
C ARG A 86 4.33 -15.86 -4.66
N HIS A 87 4.55 -15.97 -5.97
CA HIS A 87 5.61 -15.23 -6.64
C HIS A 87 5.15 -13.81 -6.96
N VAL A 88 5.63 -12.83 -6.22
CA VAL A 88 5.04 -11.49 -6.25
C VAL A 88 5.80 -10.59 -7.22
N VAL A 89 5.07 -9.91 -8.09
CA VAL A 89 5.58 -8.79 -8.89
C VAL A 89 4.67 -7.58 -8.78
N GLY A 90 5.22 -6.40 -9.04
CA GLY A 90 4.41 -5.20 -8.92
C GLY A 90 5.16 -3.90 -9.09
N GLU A 91 4.42 -2.82 -8.90
CA GLU A 91 4.92 -1.46 -8.98
C GLU A 91 4.37 -0.64 -7.81
N GLY A 92 5.10 0.40 -7.45
CA GLY A 92 4.71 1.24 -6.33
C GLY A 92 5.47 2.53 -6.25
N VAL A 93 5.12 3.30 -5.22
CA VAL A 93 5.77 4.54 -4.87
C VAL A 93 5.99 4.55 -3.37
N VAL A 94 7.22 4.85 -2.96
CA VAL A 94 7.56 5.15 -1.57
C VAL A 94 7.55 6.67 -1.40
N LEU A 95 6.72 7.14 -0.48
CA LEU A 95 6.63 8.51 -0.02
C LEU A 95 7.65 8.73 1.11
N LEU A 96 8.48 9.75 0.95
CA LEU A 96 9.44 10.24 1.91
C LEU A 96 9.09 11.71 2.24
N PRO A 97 9.62 12.29 3.34
CA PRO A 97 9.20 13.61 3.81
C PRO A 97 9.23 14.73 2.76
N PHE A 98 10.14 14.66 1.78
CA PHE A 98 10.34 15.71 0.76
C PHE A 98 10.40 15.19 -0.68
N ARG A 99 10.10 13.90 -0.90
CA ARG A 99 10.16 13.31 -2.24
C ARG A 99 9.38 12.00 -2.29
N TYR A 100 9.17 11.52 -3.49
CA TYR A 100 8.72 10.14 -3.71
C TYR A 100 9.71 9.40 -4.60
N VAL A 101 9.75 8.08 -4.43
CA VAL A 101 10.60 7.18 -5.21
C VAL A 101 9.72 6.11 -5.80
N LYS A 102 9.78 5.94 -7.13
CA LYS A 102 9.13 4.80 -7.79
C LYS A 102 9.89 3.53 -7.46
N VAL A 103 9.15 2.48 -7.15
CA VAL A 103 9.69 1.15 -6.84
C VAL A 103 8.99 0.10 -7.68
N ALA A 104 9.67 -1.01 -7.90
CA ALA A 104 9.11 -2.21 -8.49
C ALA A 104 9.40 -3.40 -7.58
N VAL A 105 8.50 -4.39 -7.59
CA VAL A 105 8.73 -5.69 -6.96
C VAL A 105 9.08 -6.67 -8.08
N ARG A 106 10.28 -7.24 -8.02
CA ARG A 106 10.79 -8.20 -9.00
C ARG A 106 11.63 -9.24 -8.28
N ASN A 107 11.41 -10.52 -8.58
CA ASN A 107 12.18 -11.64 -8.00
C ASN A 107 12.24 -11.61 -6.47
N GLY A 108 11.12 -11.32 -5.80
CA GLY A 108 11.06 -11.24 -4.34
C GLY A 108 11.65 -9.99 -3.70
N GLU A 109 12.18 -9.06 -4.50
CA GLU A 109 12.86 -7.86 -4.01
C GLU A 109 12.15 -6.57 -4.42
N VAL A 110 12.20 -5.59 -3.52
CA VAL A 110 11.76 -4.22 -3.79
C VAL A 110 12.94 -3.44 -4.33
N VAL A 111 12.91 -3.13 -5.62
CA VAL A 111 13.96 -2.39 -6.33
C VAL A 111 13.47 -1.00 -6.72
N ARG A 112 14.40 -0.05 -6.90
CA ARG A 112 14.07 1.24 -7.48
C ARG A 112 13.72 1.07 -8.96
N ALA A 113 12.60 1.65 -9.38
CA ALA A 113 12.12 1.59 -10.77
C ALA A 113 12.64 2.76 -11.61
#